data_AF-M7TLW1-F1
#
_entry.id   AF-M7TLW1-F1
#
_cell.length_a   1.000
_cell.length_b   1.000
_cell.length_c   1.000
_cell.angle_alpha   90.00
_cell.angle_beta   90.00
_cell.angle_gamma   90.00
#
_symmetry.space_group_name_H-M   'P 1'
#
loop_
_entity.id
_entity.type
_entity.pdbx_description
1 polymer ?
#
loop_
_entity_poly.entity_id
_entity_poly.type
_entity_poly.pdbx_seq_one_letter_code
_entity_poly.pdbx_strand_id
1 'polypeptide(L)'
;MSTQAKSRWADDEEDAALDLQRKREKEEKKRLKAEKQRKLDEQAAAAAAAKSKAQAPPEQEAPTERPSKRRRLSHSPAPAQKLDLPPAKLLRFPAPNWGKCRSVEDYDKLNDIEEGAYGWVSRAKDSRTGKVVALKRLKMENANDGVPVTGLREIQTLMDCDHENIVRLREVVVGEDTSKIENIFLVLDFLEHDLKTLLTSLSEPFLPSELKLLLHQLTTGVAYLHNNYILHRDLKTSNLLLSNRGVLKIADFGMARYCGDPAPKMTQLVVTLWYRSPELLLGEERYGKSVDMWSVGCIFGELLSNDALLPGKNEVDQLSKIFELLGLPTESNWPTFKRLPNARSLRLPKNPNPATQGSVLRSKFPFLTSAGSSLLSSLLSLNPAKRPSAQEVLEHEYFKEDPKMKSKDMFPTFPSKAGLEKKRRRGTPDAPQRGEAPKGLGGVLDFSGVFGSGGGEEVEKGAGFSLKLI
;
A
#
# COMPACT_ATOMS: atom_id res chain seq x y z
N MET A 1 -14.68 -48.76 48.20
CA MET A 1 -14.16 -48.67 46.82
C MET A 1 -15.24 -48.08 45.93
N SER A 2 -14.83 -47.24 44.98
CA SER A 2 -15.58 -46.24 44.22
C SER A 2 -16.78 -46.76 43.41
N THR A 3 -17.86 -45.99 43.43
CA THR A 3 -19.01 -46.02 42.51
C THR A 3 -18.65 -45.33 41.18
N GLN A 4 -18.80 -46.02 40.05
CA GLN A 4 -18.67 -45.42 38.72
C GLN A 4 -19.99 -44.81 38.26
N ALA A 5 -19.96 -43.50 37.95
CA ALA A 5 -21.06 -42.76 37.34
C ALA A 5 -21.15 -43.07 35.83
N LYS A 6 -22.34 -43.45 35.34
CA LYS A 6 -22.67 -43.56 33.91
C LYS A 6 -22.88 -42.15 33.33
N SER A 7 -22.11 -41.82 32.29
CA SER A 7 -22.17 -40.56 31.53
C SER A 7 -23.50 -40.39 30.79
N ARG A 8 -24.05 -39.16 30.83
CA ARG A 8 -25.32 -38.69 30.24
C ARG A 8 -25.24 -38.38 28.73
N TRP A 9 -24.53 -39.20 27.96
CA TRP A 9 -24.36 -39.00 26.52
C TRP A 9 -24.30 -40.36 25.80
N ALA A 10 -25.37 -41.14 25.91
CA ALA A 10 -25.58 -42.28 25.02
C ALA A 10 -26.21 -41.73 23.74
N ASP A 11 -25.46 -41.79 22.63
CA ASP A 11 -25.94 -41.50 21.29
C ASP A 11 -27.08 -42.49 20.96
N ASP A 12 -28.30 -41.99 20.84
CA ASP A 12 -29.49 -42.76 20.47
C ASP A 12 -29.52 -42.97 18.93
N GLU A 13 -29.84 -44.18 18.49
CA GLU A 13 -29.91 -44.60 17.08
C GLU A 13 -30.85 -43.71 16.21
N GLU A 14 -31.75 -42.95 16.83
CA GLU A 14 -32.65 -42.00 16.16
C GLU A 14 -31.92 -40.76 15.59
N ASP A 15 -30.88 -40.24 16.26
CA ASP A 15 -30.15 -39.06 15.77
C ASP A 15 -29.29 -39.38 14.54
N ALA A 16 -28.73 -40.59 14.48
CA ALA A 16 -27.98 -41.07 13.32
C ALA A 16 -28.88 -41.21 12.07
N ALA A 17 -30.15 -41.60 12.26
CA ALA A 17 -31.12 -41.73 11.17
C ALA A 17 -31.52 -40.36 10.59
N LEU A 18 -31.71 -39.36 11.44
CA LEU A 18 -32.05 -37.98 11.02
C LEU A 18 -30.91 -37.31 10.25
N ASP A 19 -29.66 -37.54 10.65
CA ASP A 19 -28.50 -37.00 9.94
C ASP A 19 -28.29 -37.67 8.57
N LEU A 20 -28.58 -38.97 8.44
CA LEU A 20 -28.57 -39.65 7.14
C LEU A 20 -29.63 -39.06 6.19
N GLN A 21 -30.81 -38.72 6.73
CA GLN A 21 -31.91 -38.12 5.96
C GLN A 21 -31.56 -36.70 5.49
N ARG A 22 -30.97 -35.87 6.36
CA ARG A 22 -30.47 -34.53 6.00
C ARG A 22 -29.35 -34.57 4.96
N LYS A 23 -28.50 -35.59 4.99
CA LYS A 23 -27.42 -35.78 4.00
C LYS A 23 -27.99 -36.12 2.62
N ARG A 24 -29.01 -36.97 2.55
CA ARG A 24 -29.72 -37.30 1.31
C ARG A 24 -30.43 -36.09 0.70
N GLU A 25 -31.14 -35.29 1.51
CA GLU A 25 -31.78 -34.06 1.03
C GLU A 25 -30.77 -33.03 0.49
N LYS A 26 -29.60 -32.91 1.13
CA LYS A 26 -28.51 -32.03 0.65
C LYS A 26 -27.96 -32.51 -0.69
N GLU A 27 -27.79 -33.82 -0.88
CA GLU A 27 -27.33 -34.37 -2.16
C GLU A 27 -28.36 -34.19 -3.27
N GLU A 28 -29.64 -34.35 -2.97
CA GLU A 28 -30.72 -34.16 -3.94
C GLU A 28 -30.84 -32.69 -4.37
N LYS A 29 -30.77 -31.74 -3.42
CA LYS A 29 -30.68 -30.31 -3.73
C LYS A 29 -29.45 -29.96 -4.58
N LYS A 30 -28.31 -30.61 -4.33
CA LYS A 30 -27.09 -30.40 -5.12
C LYS A 30 -27.26 -30.93 -6.55
N ARG A 31 -27.93 -32.08 -6.74
CA ARG A 31 -28.26 -32.64 -8.06
C ARG A 31 -29.23 -31.75 -8.83
N LEU A 32 -30.30 -31.29 -8.20
CA LEU A 32 -31.26 -30.36 -8.83
C LEU A 32 -30.61 -29.03 -9.25
N LYS A 33 -29.69 -28.50 -8.44
CA LYS A 33 -28.94 -27.29 -8.78
C LYS A 33 -27.99 -27.53 -9.97
N ALA A 34 -27.31 -28.68 -10.02
CA ALA A 34 -26.44 -29.04 -11.12
C ALA A 34 -27.23 -29.24 -12.43
N GLU A 35 -28.41 -29.85 -12.38
CA GLU A 35 -29.27 -30.02 -13.56
C GLU A 35 -29.81 -28.68 -14.07
N LYS A 36 -30.21 -27.77 -13.16
CA LYS A 36 -30.64 -26.42 -13.51
C LYS A 36 -29.52 -25.61 -14.16
N GLN A 37 -28.28 -25.75 -13.66
CA GLN A 37 -27.11 -25.12 -14.27
C GLN A 37 -26.85 -25.67 -15.67
N ARG A 38 -26.91 -27.00 -15.84
CA ARG A 38 -26.72 -27.64 -17.16
C ARG A 38 -27.73 -27.16 -18.20
N LYS A 39 -29.00 -27.00 -17.81
CA LYS A 39 -30.05 -26.44 -18.69
C LYS A 39 -29.80 -24.97 -19.04
N LEU A 40 -29.27 -24.18 -18.12
CA LEU A 40 -28.90 -22.78 -18.40
C LEU A 40 -27.71 -22.70 -19.37
N ASP A 41 -26.70 -23.54 -19.19
CA ASP A 41 -25.52 -23.59 -20.07
C ASP A 41 -25.91 -24.07 -21.48
N GLU A 42 -26.83 -25.03 -21.58
CA GLU A 42 -27.36 -25.51 -22.86
C GLU A 42 -28.20 -24.44 -23.58
N GLN A 43 -29.01 -23.67 -22.84
CA GLN A 43 -29.72 -22.50 -23.40
C GLN A 43 -28.77 -21.39 -23.84
N ALA A 44 -27.69 -21.14 -23.09
CA ALA A 44 -26.68 -20.16 -23.46
C ALA A 44 -25.90 -20.59 -24.72
N ALA A 45 -25.56 -21.88 -24.84
CA ALA A 45 -24.93 -22.45 -26.02
C ALA A 45 -25.85 -22.39 -27.25
N ALA A 46 -27.15 -22.68 -27.10
CA ALA A 46 -28.14 -22.55 -28.17
C ALA A 46 -28.30 -21.09 -28.62
N ALA A 47 -28.30 -20.12 -27.69
CA ALA A 47 -28.35 -18.70 -28.00
C ALA A 47 -27.09 -18.20 -28.72
N ALA A 48 -25.91 -18.73 -28.37
CA ALA A 48 -24.65 -18.43 -29.05
C ALA A 48 -24.63 -19.00 -30.48
N ALA A 49 -25.13 -20.23 -30.68
CA ALA A 49 -25.26 -20.86 -32.00
C ALA A 49 -26.29 -20.16 -32.91
N ALA A 50 -27.35 -19.60 -32.33
CA ALA A 50 -28.31 -18.77 -33.06
C ALA A 50 -27.70 -17.43 -33.52
N LYS A 51 -26.82 -16.84 -32.71
CA LYS A 51 -26.10 -15.60 -33.06
C LYS A 51 -25.04 -15.82 -34.15
N SER A 52 -24.35 -16.97 -34.17
CA SER A 52 -23.38 -17.28 -35.21
C SER A 52 -24.03 -17.59 -36.57
N LYS A 53 -25.25 -18.12 -36.60
CA LYS A 53 -26.03 -18.31 -37.84
C LYS A 53 -26.61 -17.03 -38.44
N ALA A 54 -26.65 -15.92 -37.70
CA ALA A 54 -27.16 -14.63 -38.17
C ALA A 54 -26.07 -13.71 -38.77
N GLN A 55 -24.80 -14.14 -38.78
CA GLN A 55 -23.68 -13.40 -39.39
C GLN A 55 -22.91 -14.31 -40.36
N ALA A 56 -23.49 -14.53 -41.53
CA ALA A 56 -22.76 -15.02 -42.70
C ALA A 56 -22.87 -13.97 -43.83
N PRO A 57 -21.76 -13.39 -44.32
CA PRO A 57 -21.75 -12.57 -45.54
C PRO A 57 -21.68 -13.48 -46.79
N PRO A 58 -22.17 -13.02 -47.97
CA PRO A 58 -22.11 -13.78 -49.20
C PRO A 58 -20.70 -13.75 -49.82
N GLU A 59 -20.38 -14.83 -50.53
CA GLU A 59 -19.15 -15.10 -51.28
C GLU A 59 -18.81 -14.02 -52.32
N GLN A 60 -17.52 -13.69 -52.48
CA GLN A 60 -16.95 -13.22 -53.74
C GLN A 60 -15.41 -13.36 -53.78
N GLU A 61 -14.93 -13.53 -55.01
CA GLU A 61 -13.69 -14.16 -55.47
C GLU A 61 -12.36 -13.38 -55.22
N ALA A 62 -11.26 -14.09 -55.47
CA ALA A 62 -9.87 -13.70 -55.30
C ALA A 62 -9.44 -12.43 -56.09
N PRO A 63 -8.39 -11.70 -55.66
CA PRO A 63 -7.98 -10.47 -56.30
C PRO A 63 -6.96 -10.69 -57.44
N THR A 64 -7.33 -10.28 -58.65
CA THR A 64 -6.42 -9.99 -59.77
C THR A 64 -6.02 -8.51 -59.77
N GLU A 65 -4.72 -8.26 -59.93
CA GLU A 65 -4.04 -7.07 -60.50
C GLU A 65 -4.48 -5.64 -60.10
N ARG A 66 -3.53 -4.89 -59.52
CA ARG A 66 -3.65 -3.44 -59.25
C ARG A 66 -3.32 -2.62 -60.50
N PRO A 67 -4.16 -1.67 -60.94
CA PRO A 67 -3.77 -0.70 -61.94
C PRO A 67 -3.06 0.51 -61.29
N SER A 68 -1.95 0.87 -61.93
CA SER A 68 -1.15 2.07 -61.70
C SER A 68 -1.89 3.35 -62.09
N LYS A 69 -1.89 4.37 -61.22
CA LYS A 69 -1.63 5.79 -61.54
C LYS A 69 -1.91 6.68 -60.32
N ARG A 70 -0.85 7.03 -59.58
CA ARG A 70 -0.84 8.22 -58.71
C ARG A 70 0.11 9.24 -59.33
N ARG A 71 -0.42 10.43 -59.63
CA ARG A 71 0.26 11.61 -60.18
C ARG A 71 1.60 11.86 -59.46
N ARG A 72 2.70 11.90 -60.24
CA ARG A 72 3.99 12.43 -59.82
C ARG A 72 3.93 13.96 -59.86
N LEU A 73 4.15 14.61 -58.71
CA LEU A 73 4.62 15.99 -58.66
C LEU A 73 6.12 15.95 -58.95
N SER A 74 6.55 16.58 -60.04
CA SER A 74 7.95 16.76 -60.41
C SER A 74 8.59 17.83 -59.52
N HIS A 75 9.53 17.41 -58.68
CA HIS A 75 10.66 18.25 -58.29
C HIS A 75 11.92 17.47 -58.63
N SER A 76 12.64 17.96 -59.63
CA SER A 76 13.97 17.50 -60.02
C SER A 76 14.97 17.84 -58.91
N PRO A 77 15.72 16.86 -58.36
CA PRO A 77 16.84 17.19 -57.49
C PRO A 77 18.08 17.45 -58.36
N ALA A 78 18.75 18.56 -58.09
CA ALA A 78 20.14 18.79 -58.49
C ALA A 78 21.03 17.67 -57.92
N PRO A 79 22.18 17.35 -58.55
CA PRO A 79 23.05 16.27 -58.08
C PRO A 79 23.71 16.67 -56.76
N ALA A 80 23.19 16.16 -55.64
CA ALA A 80 23.85 16.26 -54.35
C ALA A 80 25.10 15.38 -54.37
N GLN A 81 26.25 16.00 -54.08
CA GLN A 81 27.52 15.33 -53.85
C GLN A 81 27.34 14.20 -52.83
N LYS A 82 27.75 12.98 -53.18
CA LYS A 82 27.83 11.86 -52.24
C LYS A 82 28.91 12.21 -51.22
N LEU A 83 28.50 12.66 -50.04
CA LEU A 83 29.35 12.62 -48.86
C LEU A 83 29.49 11.14 -48.46
N ASP A 84 30.67 10.56 -48.71
CA ASP A 84 31.04 9.23 -48.23
C ASP A 84 31.19 9.27 -46.69
N LEU A 85 30.05 9.23 -46.01
CA LEU A 85 29.99 9.01 -44.57
C LEU A 85 30.26 7.52 -44.31
N PRO A 86 31.12 7.18 -43.33
CA PRO A 86 31.34 5.80 -42.94
C PRO A 86 30.00 5.15 -42.53
N PRO A 87 29.80 3.84 -42.77
CA PRO A 87 28.54 3.17 -42.50
C PRO A 87 28.17 3.37 -41.04
N ALA A 88 27.08 4.10 -40.80
CA ALA A 88 26.58 4.36 -39.46
C ALA A 88 26.30 3.01 -38.79
N LYS A 89 27.04 2.72 -37.72
CA LYS A 89 26.81 1.55 -36.89
C LYS A 89 25.49 1.77 -36.16
N LEU A 90 24.40 1.30 -36.75
CA LEU A 90 23.06 1.34 -36.15
C LEU A 90 23.17 0.78 -34.71
N LEU A 91 22.79 1.59 -33.73
CA LEU A 91 22.67 1.14 -32.35
C LEU A 91 21.62 0.03 -32.31
N ARG A 92 22.08 -1.23 -32.29
CA ARG A 92 21.22 -2.39 -32.08
C ARG A 92 21.03 -2.54 -30.59
N PHE A 93 19.85 -2.19 -30.10
CA PHE A 93 19.41 -2.60 -28.78
C PHE A 93 19.09 -4.10 -28.86
N PRO A 94 19.63 -4.95 -27.97
CA PRO A 94 19.25 -6.35 -27.92
C PRO A 94 17.73 -6.44 -27.76
N ALA A 95 17.06 -7.17 -28.64
CA ALA A 95 15.67 -7.53 -28.40
C ALA A 95 15.59 -8.35 -27.09
N PRO A 96 14.52 -8.23 -26.29
CA PRO A 96 14.35 -9.09 -25.13
C PRO A 96 14.33 -10.55 -25.61
N ASN A 97 15.40 -11.28 -25.34
CA ASN A 97 15.50 -12.69 -25.65
C ASN A 97 14.57 -13.45 -24.70
N TRP A 98 13.67 -14.23 -25.27
CA TRP A 98 12.84 -15.16 -24.50
C TRP A 98 13.77 -16.22 -23.91
N GLY A 99 13.96 -16.19 -22.59
CA GLY A 99 14.85 -17.08 -21.85
C GLY A 99 14.10 -17.86 -20.79
N LYS A 100 14.70 -18.94 -20.26
CA LYS A 100 14.16 -19.64 -19.09
C LYS A 100 14.21 -18.71 -17.88
N CYS A 101 13.12 -18.68 -17.09
CA CYS A 101 13.15 -18.07 -15.76
C CYS A 101 14.12 -18.84 -14.86
N ARG A 102 14.73 -18.15 -13.88
CA ARG A 102 15.56 -18.80 -12.85
C ARG A 102 14.70 -19.66 -11.93
N SER A 103 15.33 -20.65 -11.30
CA SER A 103 14.69 -21.51 -10.31
C SER A 103 14.54 -20.78 -8.99
N VAL A 104 13.44 -21.04 -8.28
CA VAL A 104 13.26 -20.60 -6.88
C VAL A 104 14.34 -21.18 -5.98
N GLU A 105 14.91 -22.33 -6.34
CA GLU A 105 15.96 -23.03 -5.58
C GLU A 105 17.29 -22.27 -5.58
N ASP A 106 17.48 -21.31 -6.48
CA ASP A 106 18.61 -20.37 -6.43
C ASP A 106 18.51 -19.35 -5.27
N TYR A 107 17.44 -19.43 -4.45
CA TYR A 107 17.18 -18.53 -3.33
C TYR A 107 17.00 -19.32 -2.04
N ASP A 108 17.97 -19.16 -1.14
CA ASP A 108 17.93 -19.76 0.19
C ASP A 108 16.86 -19.05 1.04
N LYS A 109 15.70 -19.69 1.22
CA LYS A 109 14.62 -19.18 2.07
C LYS A 109 15.12 -19.08 3.52
N LEU A 110 14.97 -17.90 4.13
CA LEU A 110 15.42 -17.61 5.50
C LEU A 110 14.28 -17.72 6.50
N ASN A 111 13.34 -16.78 6.46
CA ASN A 111 12.20 -16.72 7.37
C ASN A 111 10.98 -16.12 6.67
N ASP A 112 9.81 -16.38 7.24
CA ASP A 112 8.56 -15.85 6.73
C ASP A 112 8.27 -14.50 7.34
N ILE A 113 7.88 -13.54 6.48
CA ILE A 113 7.63 -12.14 6.86
C ILE A 113 6.13 -11.95 7.06
N GLU A 114 5.33 -12.35 6.08
CA GLU A 114 3.90 -12.12 6.07
C GLU A 114 3.14 -13.26 5.39
N GLU A 115 2.04 -13.68 6.03
CA GLU A 115 1.01 -14.54 5.45
C GLU A 115 -0.27 -13.69 5.33
N GLY A 116 -0.55 -13.20 4.13
CA GLY A 116 -1.59 -12.19 3.90
C GLY A 116 -2.69 -12.63 2.94
N ALA A 117 -3.69 -11.76 2.76
CA ALA A 117 -4.80 -11.97 1.81
C ALA A 117 -4.32 -12.20 0.36
N TYR A 118 -3.18 -11.60 -0.01
CA TYR A 118 -2.59 -11.63 -1.35
C TYR A 118 -1.48 -12.67 -1.57
N GLY A 119 -1.12 -13.45 -0.54
CA GLY A 119 -0.14 -14.53 -0.66
C GLY A 119 0.86 -14.61 0.48
N TRP A 120 1.89 -15.42 0.26
CA TRP A 120 2.95 -15.70 1.22
C TRP A 120 4.22 -14.92 0.84
N VAL A 121 4.79 -14.18 1.79
CA VAL A 121 6.03 -13.42 1.59
C VAL A 121 7.12 -13.93 2.52
N SER A 122 8.22 -14.39 1.92
CA SER A 122 9.39 -14.89 2.63
C SER A 122 10.61 -14.01 2.39
N ARG A 123 11.45 -13.86 3.41
CA ARG A 123 12.81 -13.36 3.24
C ARG A 123 13.67 -14.50 2.69
N ALA A 124 14.48 -14.22 1.69
CA ALA A 124 15.43 -15.18 1.12
C ALA A 124 16.76 -14.52 0.80
N LYS A 125 17.79 -15.33 0.57
CA LYS A 125 19.11 -14.90 0.13
C LYS A 125 19.38 -15.47 -1.27
N ASP A 126 19.69 -14.61 -2.23
CA ASP A 126 20.09 -15.04 -3.57
C ASP A 126 21.46 -15.73 -3.50
N SER A 127 21.53 -17.01 -3.86
CA SER A 127 22.73 -17.83 -3.70
C SER A 127 23.86 -17.38 -4.64
N ARG A 128 23.52 -16.68 -5.75
CA ARG A 128 24.51 -16.13 -6.69
C ARG A 128 25.13 -14.82 -6.21
N THR A 129 24.32 -13.90 -5.70
CA THR A 129 24.77 -12.54 -5.35
C THR A 129 25.01 -12.35 -3.85
N GLY A 130 24.54 -13.27 -3.02
CA GLY A 130 24.52 -13.17 -1.56
C GLY A 130 23.57 -12.11 -1.01
N LYS A 131 22.79 -11.42 -1.86
CA LYS A 131 21.88 -10.34 -1.45
C LYS A 131 20.60 -10.90 -0.85
N VAL A 132 20.11 -10.23 0.19
CA VAL A 132 18.80 -10.52 0.78
C VAL A 132 17.69 -9.93 -0.10
N VAL A 133 16.64 -10.71 -0.35
CA VAL A 133 15.48 -10.38 -1.17
C VAL A 133 14.18 -10.81 -0.48
N ALA A 134 13.06 -10.26 -0.94
CA ALA A 134 11.73 -10.72 -0.56
C ALA A 134 11.15 -11.58 -1.69
N LEU A 135 10.71 -12.80 -1.37
CA LEU A 135 10.03 -13.71 -2.28
C LEU A 135 8.53 -13.64 -1.99
N LYS A 136 7.75 -13.07 -2.90
CA LYS A 136 6.29 -13.07 -2.84
C LYS A 136 5.75 -14.20 -3.72
N ARG A 137 5.15 -15.21 -3.12
CA ARG A 137 4.47 -16.30 -3.85
C ARG A 137 3.15 -15.78 -4.41
N LEU A 138 2.92 -16.01 -5.70
CA LEU A 138 1.66 -15.62 -6.31
C LEU A 138 0.53 -16.54 -5.85
N LYS A 139 -0.51 -15.96 -5.23
CA LYS A 139 -1.66 -16.73 -4.73
C LYS A 139 -2.57 -17.14 -5.89
N MET A 140 -2.81 -18.44 -6.01
CA MET A 140 -3.77 -19.02 -6.97
C MET A 140 -5.12 -19.22 -6.27
N GLU A 141 -6.13 -18.39 -6.60
CA GLU A 141 -7.46 -18.52 -6.01
C GLU A 141 -8.27 -19.65 -6.66
N ASN A 142 -8.10 -19.88 -7.97
CA ASN A 142 -8.71 -20.98 -8.72
C ASN A 142 -7.66 -21.61 -9.65
N ALA A 143 -7.07 -22.74 -9.25
CA ALA A 143 -6.06 -23.45 -10.06
C ALA A 143 -6.55 -23.84 -11.47
N ASN A 144 -7.88 -23.87 -11.69
CA ASN A 144 -8.49 -24.22 -12.98
C ASN A 144 -8.45 -23.08 -14.03
N ASP A 145 -8.34 -21.82 -13.61
CA ASP A 145 -8.36 -20.65 -14.52
C ASP A 145 -6.94 -20.11 -14.83
N GLY A 146 -5.90 -20.85 -14.43
CA GLY A 146 -4.51 -20.46 -14.66
C GLY A 146 -4.03 -19.32 -13.76
N VAL A 147 -3.14 -18.46 -14.27
CA VAL A 147 -2.55 -17.36 -13.50
C VAL A 147 -3.58 -16.25 -13.28
N PRO A 148 -3.78 -15.75 -12.05
CA PRO A 148 -4.76 -14.70 -11.78
C PRO A 148 -4.38 -13.41 -12.50
N VAL A 149 -5.39 -12.77 -13.10
CA VAL A 149 -5.24 -11.48 -13.81
C VAL A 149 -4.70 -10.39 -12.87
N THR A 150 -4.99 -10.47 -11.56
CA THR A 150 -4.41 -9.58 -10.55
C THR A 150 -2.89 -9.76 -10.44
N GLY A 151 -2.42 -11.01 -10.41
CA GLY A 151 -0.99 -11.35 -10.37
C GLY A 151 -0.23 -10.92 -11.61
N LEU A 152 -0.77 -11.20 -12.80
CA LEU A 152 -0.17 -10.76 -14.06
C LEU A 152 -0.06 -9.23 -14.13
N ARG A 153 -1.07 -8.53 -13.62
CA ARG A 153 -1.06 -7.06 -13.57
C ARG A 153 -0.04 -6.52 -12.59
N GLU A 154 0.10 -7.13 -11.41
CA GLU A 154 1.14 -6.75 -10.46
C GLU A 154 2.53 -6.90 -11.08
N ILE A 155 2.79 -8.03 -11.73
CA ILE A 155 4.04 -8.29 -12.45
C ILE A 155 4.28 -7.23 -13.53
N GLN A 156 3.29 -6.98 -14.40
CA GLN A 156 3.40 -5.97 -15.45
C GLN A 156 3.66 -4.56 -14.90
N THR A 157 2.89 -4.14 -13.90
CA THR A 157 3.00 -2.80 -13.31
C THR A 157 4.37 -2.61 -12.66
N LEU A 158 4.86 -3.62 -11.93
CA LEU A 158 6.17 -3.55 -11.28
C LEU A 158 7.34 -3.64 -12.27
N MET A 159 7.19 -4.36 -13.40
CA MET A 159 8.20 -4.36 -14.47
C MET A 159 8.32 -2.99 -15.15
N ASP A 160 7.22 -2.26 -15.28
CA ASP A 160 7.19 -0.92 -15.88
C ASP A 160 7.63 0.20 -14.91
N CYS A 161 7.78 -0.10 -13.61
CA CYS A 161 8.15 0.87 -12.59
C CYS A 161 9.65 0.83 -12.27
N ASP A 162 10.37 1.94 -12.48
CA ASP A 162 11.74 2.14 -11.98
C ASP A 162 11.84 3.49 -11.26
N HIS A 163 11.71 3.45 -9.92
CA HIS A 163 11.74 4.64 -9.08
C HIS A 163 12.27 4.34 -7.68
N GLU A 164 12.96 5.30 -7.05
CA GLU A 164 13.56 5.12 -5.72
C GLU A 164 12.50 4.76 -4.67
N ASN A 165 11.32 5.40 -4.72
CA ASN A 165 10.22 5.21 -3.77
C ASN A 165 9.20 4.14 -4.19
N ILE A 166 9.55 3.23 -5.09
CA ILE A 166 8.76 2.06 -5.46
C ILE A 166 9.60 0.80 -5.20
N VAL A 167 8.98 -0.25 -4.68
CA VAL A 167 9.62 -1.57 -4.58
C VAL A 167 9.97 -2.08 -5.98
N ARG A 168 11.23 -2.50 -6.16
CA ARG A 168 11.70 -3.00 -7.45
C ARG A 168 11.43 -4.50 -7.55
N LEU A 169 10.76 -4.91 -8.62
CA LEU A 169 10.75 -6.32 -9.05
C LEU A 169 12.06 -6.60 -9.78
N ARG A 170 12.87 -7.49 -9.20
CA ARG A 170 14.17 -7.89 -9.77
C ARG A 170 13.99 -8.88 -10.90
N GLU A 171 13.18 -9.90 -10.65
CA GLU A 171 12.88 -10.98 -11.58
C GLU A 171 11.66 -11.79 -11.11
N VAL A 172 11.12 -12.58 -12.03
CA VAL A 172 10.10 -13.59 -11.73
C VAL A 172 10.75 -14.96 -11.86
N VAL A 173 10.61 -15.77 -10.81
CA VAL A 173 11.23 -17.10 -10.72
C VAL A 173 10.17 -18.16 -10.57
N VAL A 174 10.47 -19.36 -11.05
CA VAL A 174 9.51 -20.48 -11.10
C VAL A 174 10.17 -21.70 -10.45
N GLY A 175 9.40 -22.45 -9.65
CA GLY A 175 9.89 -23.72 -9.09
C GLY A 175 10.13 -24.77 -10.18
N GLU A 176 10.98 -25.77 -9.90
CA GLU A 176 11.33 -26.82 -10.86
C GLU A 176 10.10 -27.62 -11.36
N ASP A 177 9.12 -27.81 -10.48
CA ASP A 177 7.83 -28.37 -10.84
C ASP A 177 6.97 -27.34 -11.58
N THR A 178 7.30 -27.17 -12.86
CA THR A 178 6.57 -26.34 -13.83
C THR A 178 5.17 -26.87 -14.15
N SER A 179 4.84 -28.11 -13.76
CA SER A 179 3.47 -28.64 -13.89
C SER A 179 2.49 -27.94 -12.92
N LYS A 180 3.03 -27.34 -11.85
CA LYS A 180 2.29 -26.57 -10.85
C LYS A 180 2.49 -25.08 -11.07
N ILE A 181 1.49 -24.45 -11.68
CA ILE A 181 1.46 -22.99 -11.93
C ILE A 181 1.52 -22.20 -10.61
N GLU A 182 1.20 -22.82 -9.47
CA GLU A 182 1.29 -22.24 -8.13
C GLU A 182 2.71 -22.00 -7.60
N ASN A 183 3.74 -22.31 -8.40
CA ASN A 183 5.16 -22.13 -8.06
C ASN A 183 5.79 -20.88 -8.69
N ILE A 184 4.99 -19.84 -8.96
CA ILE A 184 5.50 -18.55 -9.46
C ILE A 184 5.78 -17.62 -8.27
N PHE A 185 7.00 -17.07 -8.22
CA PHE A 185 7.44 -16.15 -7.17
C PHE A 185 7.99 -14.87 -7.78
N LEU A 186 7.65 -13.74 -7.15
CA LEU A 186 8.19 -12.43 -7.47
C LEU A 186 9.38 -12.16 -6.54
N VAL A 187 10.55 -11.91 -7.12
CA VAL A 187 11.76 -11.54 -6.39
C VAL A 187 11.81 -10.01 -6.26
N LEU A 188 11.57 -9.51 -5.06
CA LEU A 188 11.47 -8.08 -4.76
C LEU A 188 12.66 -7.62 -3.91
N ASP A 189 12.96 -6.32 -3.95
CA ASP A 189 13.85 -5.71 -2.96
C ASP A 189 13.30 -5.94 -1.54
N PHE A 190 14.15 -6.46 -0.64
CA PHE A 190 13.83 -6.59 0.77
C PHE A 190 14.06 -5.27 1.50
N LEU A 191 13.09 -4.88 2.32
CA LEU A 191 13.18 -3.77 3.26
C LEU A 191 12.90 -4.27 4.68
N GLU A 192 13.52 -3.62 5.65
CA GLU A 192 13.58 -4.11 7.02
C GLU A 192 12.27 -3.92 7.81
N HIS A 193 11.43 -2.96 7.41
CA HIS A 193 10.23 -2.56 8.13
C HIS A 193 9.06 -2.25 7.20
N ASP A 194 7.84 -2.55 7.65
CA ASP A 194 6.62 -1.90 7.20
C ASP A 194 6.22 -0.77 8.17
N LEU A 195 5.67 0.33 7.65
CA LEU A 195 5.33 1.49 8.47
C LEU A 195 4.26 1.16 9.52
N LYS A 196 3.32 0.25 9.24
CA LYS A 196 2.26 -0.08 10.21
C LYS A 196 2.84 -0.69 11.48
N THR A 197 3.65 -1.72 11.34
CA THR A 197 4.31 -2.41 12.46
C THR A 197 5.32 -1.51 13.15
N LEU A 198 5.99 -0.64 12.39
CA LEU A 198 6.90 0.34 12.96
C LEU A 198 6.16 1.31 13.87
N LEU A 199 5.09 1.95 13.39
CA LEU A 199 4.27 2.90 14.17
C LEU A 199 3.75 2.28 15.48
N THR A 200 3.31 1.02 15.46
CA THR A 200 2.86 0.32 16.67
C THR A 200 4.00 -0.02 17.65
N SER A 201 5.24 -0.11 17.16
CA SER A 201 6.42 -0.44 17.98
C SER A 201 7.19 0.76 18.51
N LEU A 202 6.94 1.95 17.95
CA LEU A 202 7.58 3.18 18.38
C LEU A 202 7.04 3.60 19.76
N SER A 203 7.95 3.93 20.67
CA SER A 203 7.57 4.52 21.97
C SER A 203 7.15 5.98 21.84
N GLU A 204 7.73 6.69 20.87
CA GLU A 204 7.49 8.09 20.60
C GLU A 204 7.10 8.28 19.12
N PRO A 205 6.24 9.26 18.78
CA PRO A 205 5.96 9.62 17.39
C PRO A 205 7.20 10.03 16.61
N PHE A 206 7.11 9.93 15.28
CA PHE A 206 8.13 10.48 14.40
C PHE A 206 8.30 11.98 14.65
N LEU A 207 9.54 12.46 14.60
CA LEU A 207 9.79 13.89 14.66
C LEU A 207 9.16 14.58 13.43
N PRO A 208 8.73 15.84 13.52
CA PRO A 208 8.13 16.54 12.37
C PRO A 208 9.02 16.55 11.12
N SER A 209 10.34 16.63 11.28
CA SER A 209 11.32 16.57 10.18
C SER A 209 11.41 15.19 9.52
N GLU A 210 11.23 14.12 10.30
CA GLU A 210 11.19 12.72 9.84
C GLU A 210 9.90 12.44 9.10
N LEU A 211 8.77 12.87 9.67
CA LEU A 211 7.46 12.77 9.05
C LEU A 211 7.44 13.50 7.70
N LYS A 212 7.94 14.74 7.63
CA LYS A 212 8.02 15.47 6.36
C LYS A 212 8.82 14.70 5.32
N LEU A 213 9.94 14.08 5.69
CA LEU A 213 10.72 13.25 4.77
C LEU A 213 9.92 12.02 4.28
N LEU A 214 9.23 11.31 5.17
CA LEU A 214 8.41 10.15 4.81
C LEU A 214 7.26 10.55 3.87
N LEU A 215 6.54 11.63 4.21
CA LEU A 215 5.43 12.15 3.41
C LEU A 215 5.92 12.63 2.03
N HIS A 216 7.06 13.31 1.98
CA HIS A 216 7.67 13.75 0.71
C HIS A 216 8.03 12.56 -0.18
N GLN A 217 8.67 11.53 0.38
CA GLN A 217 9.03 10.31 -0.37
C GLN A 217 7.79 9.54 -0.86
N LEU A 218 6.77 9.39 -0.02
CA LEU A 218 5.49 8.80 -0.40
C LEU A 218 4.87 9.57 -1.57
N THR A 219 4.79 10.90 -1.44
CA THR A 219 4.19 11.76 -2.47
C THR A 219 5.01 11.73 -3.77
N THR A 220 6.34 11.67 -3.69
CA THR A 220 7.23 11.54 -4.85
C THR A 220 6.97 10.22 -5.59
N GLY A 221 6.85 9.10 -4.85
CA GLY A 221 6.47 7.81 -5.42
C GLY A 221 5.09 7.83 -6.07
N VAL A 222 4.09 8.43 -5.40
CA VAL A 222 2.73 8.57 -5.96
C VAL A 222 2.71 9.47 -7.20
N ALA A 223 3.49 10.55 -7.22
CA ALA A 223 3.64 11.42 -8.38
C ALA A 223 4.21 10.65 -9.59
N TYR A 224 5.24 9.83 -9.37
CA TYR A 224 5.76 8.94 -10.42
C TYR A 224 4.67 8.01 -10.96
N LEU A 225 3.91 7.34 -10.08
CA LEU A 225 2.82 6.44 -10.51
C LEU A 225 1.78 7.19 -11.34
N HIS A 226 1.34 8.35 -10.84
CA HIS A 226 0.33 9.17 -11.50
C HIS A 226 0.81 9.74 -12.84
N ASN A 227 2.10 10.04 -13.00
CA ASN A 227 2.69 10.49 -14.26
C ASN A 227 2.81 9.36 -15.29
N ASN A 228 2.96 8.12 -14.83
CA ASN A 228 2.92 6.92 -15.66
C ASN A 228 1.50 6.34 -15.82
N TYR A 229 0.47 7.13 -15.48
CA TYR A 229 -0.94 6.73 -15.58
C TYR A 229 -1.29 5.50 -14.75
N ILE A 230 -0.61 5.26 -13.63
CA ILE A 230 -0.87 4.16 -12.71
C ILE A 230 -1.57 4.70 -11.46
N LEU A 231 -2.72 4.11 -11.11
CA LEU A 231 -3.39 4.30 -9.83
C LEU A 231 -3.04 3.13 -8.91
N HIS A 232 -2.63 3.41 -7.67
CA HIS A 232 -2.26 2.37 -6.72
C HIS A 232 -3.50 1.70 -6.10
N ARG A 233 -4.45 2.50 -5.63
CA ARG A 233 -5.78 2.11 -5.09
C ARG A 233 -5.79 1.33 -3.78
N ASP A 234 -4.65 0.91 -3.26
CA ASP A 234 -4.53 0.28 -1.93
C ASP A 234 -3.37 0.89 -1.11
N LEU A 235 -3.26 2.22 -1.08
CA LEU A 235 -2.27 2.90 -0.25
C LEU A 235 -2.68 2.84 1.22
N LYS A 236 -1.82 2.25 2.05
CA LYS A 236 -1.98 2.09 3.50
C LYS A 236 -0.63 1.91 4.16
N THR A 237 -0.52 2.16 5.46
CA THR A 237 0.77 2.09 6.18
C THR A 237 1.41 0.70 6.15
N SER A 238 0.66 -0.40 5.98
CA SER A 238 1.25 -1.74 5.82
C SER A 238 1.89 -1.96 4.44
N ASN A 239 1.47 -1.19 3.42
CA ASN A 239 2.00 -1.29 2.05
C ASN A 239 3.15 -0.28 1.82
N LEU A 240 3.59 0.42 2.86
CA LEU A 240 4.73 1.32 2.82
C LEU A 240 5.88 0.68 3.57
N LEU A 241 6.92 0.34 2.82
CA LEU A 241 8.13 -0.27 3.36
C LEU A 241 9.17 0.80 3.63
N LEU A 242 9.95 0.62 4.69
CA LEU A 242 10.97 1.56 5.13
C LEU A 242 12.29 0.83 5.37
N SER A 243 13.34 1.38 4.79
CA SER A 243 14.70 0.91 5.04
C SER A 243 15.32 1.58 6.26
N ASN A 244 16.33 0.94 6.83
CA ASN A 244 17.14 1.51 7.91
C ASN A 244 17.90 2.80 7.55
N ARG A 245 17.94 3.15 6.26
CA ARG A 245 18.53 4.38 5.72
C ARG A 245 17.50 5.47 5.42
N GLY A 246 16.29 5.33 5.97
CA GLY A 246 15.21 6.30 5.79
C GLY A 246 14.62 6.35 4.37
N VAL A 247 14.92 5.37 3.50
CA VAL A 247 14.30 5.28 2.17
C VAL A 247 12.96 4.56 2.29
N LEU A 248 11.88 5.24 1.90
CA LEU A 248 10.52 4.70 1.86
C LEU A 248 10.21 4.18 0.46
N LYS A 249 9.63 2.98 0.36
CA LYS A 249 9.19 2.36 -0.89
C LYS A 249 7.72 1.92 -0.80
N ILE A 250 6.94 2.29 -1.81
CA ILE A 250 5.56 1.82 -2.00
C ILE A 250 5.60 0.38 -2.51
N ALA A 251 4.79 -0.49 -1.92
CA ALA A 251 4.69 -1.90 -2.27
C ALA A 251 3.23 -2.33 -2.47
N ASP A 252 3.05 -3.58 -2.92
CA ASP A 252 1.77 -4.25 -3.17
C ASP A 252 0.90 -3.62 -4.27
N PHE A 253 1.24 -3.95 -5.51
CA PHE A 253 0.57 -3.43 -6.72
C PHE A 253 -0.55 -4.36 -7.21
N GLY A 254 -0.99 -5.34 -6.42
CA GLY A 254 -2.05 -6.28 -6.80
C GLY A 254 -3.35 -5.57 -7.20
N MET A 255 -3.64 -4.44 -6.57
CA MET A 255 -4.81 -3.60 -6.85
C MET A 255 -4.53 -2.47 -7.82
N ALA A 256 -3.31 -2.29 -8.33
CA ALA A 256 -3.00 -1.19 -9.23
C ALA A 256 -3.77 -1.29 -10.55
N ARG A 257 -4.02 -0.15 -11.19
CA ARG A 257 -4.63 -0.08 -12.55
C ARG A 257 -4.03 1.07 -13.33
N TYR A 258 -3.82 0.85 -14.62
CA TYR A 258 -3.63 1.93 -15.56
C TYR A 258 -4.93 2.75 -15.67
N CYS A 259 -4.84 4.06 -15.53
CA CYS A 259 -5.91 4.99 -15.82
C CYS A 259 -5.72 5.55 -17.24
N GLY A 260 -6.83 5.81 -17.92
CA GLY A 260 -6.85 6.47 -19.23
C GLY A 260 -7.62 7.78 -19.14
N ASP A 261 -7.56 8.56 -20.22
CA ASP A 261 -8.49 9.67 -20.44
C ASP A 261 -9.36 9.33 -21.68
N PRO A 262 -10.67 9.07 -21.52
CA PRO A 262 -11.46 9.17 -20.28
C PRO A 262 -11.21 8.01 -19.30
N ALA A 263 -11.39 8.28 -18.01
CA ALA A 263 -11.22 7.29 -16.94
C ALA A 263 -12.14 6.08 -17.18
N PRO A 264 -11.60 4.86 -17.33
CA PRO A 264 -12.43 3.69 -17.56
C PRO A 264 -13.26 3.39 -16.32
N LYS A 265 -14.41 2.72 -16.49
CA LYS A 265 -15.19 2.21 -15.35
C LYS A 265 -14.31 1.22 -14.57
N MET A 266 -14.12 1.49 -13.29
CA MET A 266 -13.30 0.65 -12.43
C MET A 266 -14.18 -0.14 -11.47
N THR A 267 -13.80 -1.39 -11.20
CA THR A 267 -14.48 -2.24 -10.21
C THR A 267 -14.38 -1.62 -8.82
N GLN A 268 -15.48 -1.66 -8.06
CA GLN A 268 -15.49 -1.31 -6.65
C GLN A 268 -14.53 -2.24 -5.89
N LEU A 269 -13.61 -1.67 -5.13
CA LEU A 269 -12.58 -2.41 -4.41
C LEU A 269 -13.14 -2.98 -3.10
N VAL A 270 -12.93 -4.27 -2.86
CA VAL A 270 -13.19 -4.94 -1.58
C VAL A 270 -11.85 -5.11 -0.86
N VAL A 271 -11.37 -4.05 -0.20
CA VAL A 271 -10.09 -4.02 0.55
C VAL A 271 -10.20 -3.12 1.80
N THR A 272 -9.12 -2.98 2.57
CA THR A 272 -8.96 -2.16 3.78
C THR A 272 -9.73 -0.85 3.72
N LEU A 273 -10.66 -0.70 4.66
CA LEU A 273 -11.68 0.34 4.65
C LEU A 273 -11.14 1.73 5.07
N TRP A 274 -10.11 1.75 5.92
CA TRP A 274 -9.69 2.94 6.67
C TRP A 274 -9.08 4.06 5.80
N TYR A 275 -8.56 3.70 4.62
CA TYR A 275 -7.91 4.63 3.68
C TYR A 275 -8.78 4.90 2.45
N ARG A 276 -10.01 4.39 2.42
CA ARG A 276 -10.90 4.52 1.27
C ARG A 276 -11.55 5.90 1.25
N SER A 277 -11.56 6.51 0.07
CA SER A 277 -12.15 7.84 -0.12
C SER A 277 -13.68 7.83 -0.07
N PRO A 278 -14.33 8.94 0.30
CA PRO A 278 -15.79 9.00 0.43
C PRO A 278 -16.51 8.71 -0.87
N GLU A 279 -15.99 9.15 -2.03
CA GLU A 279 -16.59 8.87 -3.33
C GLU A 279 -16.59 7.37 -3.68
N LEU A 280 -15.55 6.63 -3.29
CA LEU A 280 -15.50 5.17 -3.46
C LEU A 280 -16.51 4.46 -2.54
N LEU A 281 -16.64 4.93 -1.29
CA LEU A 281 -17.64 4.41 -0.34
C LEU A 281 -19.08 4.69 -0.81
N LEU A 282 -19.26 5.79 -1.55
CA LEU A 282 -20.55 6.19 -2.11
C LEU A 282 -20.85 5.55 -3.47
N GLY A 283 -19.98 4.65 -3.95
CA GLY A 283 -20.20 3.84 -5.15
C GLY A 283 -19.84 4.52 -6.46
N GLU A 284 -18.97 5.55 -6.46
CA GLU A 284 -18.49 6.12 -7.72
C GLU A 284 -17.67 5.07 -8.51
N GLU A 285 -18.08 4.82 -9.76
CA GLU A 285 -17.40 3.87 -10.66
C GLU A 285 -16.29 4.53 -11.47
N ARG A 286 -16.39 5.86 -11.68
CA ARG A 286 -15.41 6.65 -12.44
C ARG A 286 -14.63 7.54 -11.49
N TYR A 287 -13.50 7.02 -11.03
CA TYR A 287 -12.59 7.70 -10.15
C TYR A 287 -11.17 7.75 -10.74
N GLY A 288 -10.35 8.68 -10.25
CA GLY A 288 -9.01 8.94 -10.76
C GLY A 288 -7.98 9.07 -9.66
N LYS A 289 -6.92 9.83 -9.95
CA LYS A 289 -5.75 10.06 -9.07
C LYS A 289 -6.11 10.55 -7.66
N SER A 290 -7.23 11.25 -7.51
CA SER A 290 -7.73 11.80 -6.24
C SER A 290 -8.01 10.76 -5.15
N VAL A 291 -8.23 9.48 -5.51
CA VAL A 291 -8.45 8.40 -4.52
C VAL A 291 -7.17 8.07 -3.77
N ASP A 292 -6.04 8.02 -4.47
CA ASP A 292 -4.73 7.78 -3.87
C ASP A 292 -4.34 8.97 -2.98
N MET A 293 -4.64 10.20 -3.42
CA MET A 293 -4.36 11.41 -2.64
C MET A 293 -5.15 11.48 -1.33
N TRP A 294 -6.37 10.95 -1.30
CA TRP A 294 -7.10 10.77 -0.05
C TRP A 294 -6.39 9.80 0.89
N SER A 295 -5.95 8.66 0.37
CA SER A 295 -5.21 7.67 1.16
C SER A 295 -3.89 8.26 1.70
N VAL A 296 -3.19 9.09 0.93
CA VAL A 296 -2.02 9.87 1.40
C VAL A 296 -2.40 10.80 2.55
N GLY A 297 -3.56 11.48 2.49
CA GLY A 297 -4.08 12.28 3.60
C GLY A 297 -4.36 11.47 4.86
N CYS A 298 -4.97 10.29 4.72
CA CYS A 298 -5.18 9.37 5.85
C CYS A 298 -3.85 8.89 6.47
N ILE A 299 -2.86 8.56 5.64
CA ILE A 299 -1.51 8.16 6.08
C ILE A 299 -0.82 9.34 6.77
N PHE A 300 -0.92 10.56 6.25
CA PHE A 300 -0.37 11.74 6.89
C PHE A 300 -0.98 11.95 8.29
N GLY A 301 -2.30 11.85 8.41
CA GLY A 301 -2.97 11.91 9.71
C GLY A 301 -2.53 10.79 10.66
N GLU A 302 -2.37 9.56 10.18
CA GLU A 302 -1.91 8.42 11.00
C GLU A 302 -0.45 8.58 11.45
N LEU A 303 0.43 9.14 10.61
CA LEU A 303 1.81 9.46 10.99
C LEU A 303 1.87 10.56 12.08
N LEU A 304 0.90 11.48 12.09
CA LEU A 304 0.82 12.53 13.10
C LEU A 304 0.30 12.02 14.45
N SER A 305 -0.65 11.08 14.47
CA SER A 305 -1.24 10.55 15.70
C SER A 305 -0.66 9.21 16.18
N ASN A 306 0.21 8.56 15.39
CA ASN A 306 0.62 7.15 15.58
C ASN A 306 -0.54 6.14 15.65
N ASP A 307 -1.74 6.55 15.26
CA ASP A 307 -2.96 5.74 15.30
C ASP A 307 -3.81 6.02 14.07
N ALA A 308 -4.59 5.01 13.64
CA ALA A 308 -5.39 5.07 12.43
C ALA A 308 -6.35 6.26 12.47
N LEU A 309 -6.32 7.11 11.43
CA LEU A 309 -7.09 8.35 11.42
C LEU A 309 -8.60 8.11 11.43
N LEU A 310 -9.05 7.13 10.64
CA LEU A 310 -10.45 6.79 10.38
C LEU A 310 -10.66 5.25 10.44
N PRO A 311 -10.66 4.64 11.64
CA PRO A 311 -10.78 3.19 11.80
C PRO A 311 -12.26 2.75 11.81
N GLY A 312 -12.92 2.78 10.65
CA GLY A 312 -14.29 2.30 10.50
C GLY A 312 -14.39 0.78 10.49
N LYS A 313 -15.48 0.25 11.02
CA LYS A 313 -15.78 -1.20 11.07
C LYS A 313 -16.50 -1.70 9.82
N ASN A 314 -17.31 -0.85 9.21
CA ASN A 314 -18.07 -1.12 7.99
C ASN A 314 -18.21 0.17 7.17
N GLU A 315 -18.64 0.09 5.91
CA GLU A 315 -18.66 1.25 5.00
C GLU A 315 -19.51 2.43 5.53
N VAL A 316 -20.59 2.15 6.24
CA VAL A 316 -21.46 3.16 6.85
C VAL A 316 -20.78 3.83 8.06
N ASP A 317 -20.13 3.06 8.91
CA ASP A 317 -19.34 3.56 10.05
C ASP A 317 -18.12 4.36 9.56
N GLN A 318 -17.47 3.93 8.48
CA GLN A 318 -16.38 4.68 7.86
C GLN A 318 -16.85 6.05 7.38
N LEU A 319 -17.97 6.11 6.64
CA LEU A 319 -18.57 7.38 6.21
C LEU A 319 -18.96 8.26 7.40
N SER A 320 -19.49 7.65 8.47
CA SER A 320 -19.88 8.38 9.68
C SER A 320 -18.68 9.05 10.33
N LYS A 321 -17.56 8.31 10.49
CA LYS A 321 -16.28 8.85 11.00
C LYS A 321 -15.70 9.94 10.10
N ILE A 322 -15.82 9.79 8.79
CA ILE A 322 -15.39 10.82 7.82
C ILE A 322 -16.16 12.13 8.06
N PHE A 323 -17.48 12.06 8.18
CA PHE A 323 -18.32 13.24 8.38
C PHE A 323 -18.19 13.84 9.78
N GLU A 324 -17.92 13.03 10.80
CA GLU A 324 -17.59 13.52 12.14
C GLU A 324 -16.28 14.32 12.14
N LEU A 325 -15.27 13.87 11.38
CA LEU A 325 -13.98 14.53 11.33
C LEU A 325 -13.98 15.80 10.46
N LEU A 326 -14.64 15.75 9.30
CA LEU A 326 -14.53 16.78 8.25
C LEU A 326 -15.77 17.68 8.15
N GLY A 327 -16.86 17.31 8.80
CA GLY A 327 -18.17 17.92 8.62
C GLY A 327 -19.00 17.23 7.52
N LEU A 328 -20.29 17.55 7.48
CA LEU A 328 -21.22 16.98 6.51
C LEU A 328 -21.04 17.56 5.09
N PRO A 329 -21.35 16.77 4.05
CA PRO A 329 -21.36 17.27 2.67
C PRO A 329 -22.50 18.29 2.46
N THR A 330 -22.17 19.42 1.87
CA THR A 330 -23.06 20.52 1.50
C THR A 330 -22.88 20.85 0.01
N GLU A 331 -23.85 21.55 -0.59
CA GLU A 331 -23.74 21.97 -2.00
C GLU A 331 -22.51 22.85 -2.26
N SER A 332 -22.01 23.59 -1.27
CA SER A 332 -20.81 24.44 -1.41
C SER A 332 -19.51 23.64 -1.31
N ASN A 333 -19.44 22.63 -0.44
CA ASN A 333 -18.23 21.83 -0.28
C ASN A 333 -18.12 20.75 -1.36
N TRP A 334 -19.22 20.09 -1.71
CA TRP A 334 -19.28 18.97 -2.67
C TRP A 334 -20.57 19.00 -3.53
N PRO A 335 -20.60 19.79 -4.61
CA PRO A 335 -21.78 19.97 -5.46
C PRO A 335 -22.27 18.69 -6.18
N THR A 336 -21.39 17.71 -6.38
CA THR A 336 -21.71 16.46 -7.07
C THR A 336 -22.16 15.35 -6.13
N PHE A 337 -22.17 15.57 -4.82
CA PHE A 337 -22.49 14.57 -3.80
C PHE A 337 -23.82 13.84 -4.06
N LYS A 338 -24.90 14.57 -4.35
CA LYS A 338 -26.24 14.00 -4.59
C LYS A 338 -26.35 13.14 -5.87
N ARG A 339 -25.36 13.19 -6.76
CA ARG A 339 -25.33 12.40 -8.01
C ARG A 339 -24.75 11.00 -7.79
N LEU A 340 -24.08 10.77 -6.66
CA LEU A 340 -23.44 9.50 -6.35
C LEU A 340 -24.49 8.41 -6.07
N PRO A 341 -24.23 7.15 -6.49
CA PRO A 341 -25.22 6.08 -6.38
C PRO A 341 -25.77 5.86 -4.97
N ASN A 342 -24.89 5.81 -3.97
CA ASN A 342 -25.28 5.49 -2.59
C ASN A 342 -25.60 6.73 -1.74
N ALA A 343 -25.35 7.95 -2.25
CA ALA A 343 -25.60 9.18 -1.50
C ALA A 343 -27.09 9.42 -1.22
N ARG A 344 -27.98 8.98 -2.12
CA ARG A 344 -29.44 9.12 -1.95
C ARG A 344 -30.01 8.26 -0.83
N SER A 345 -29.34 7.16 -0.52
CA SER A 345 -29.73 6.23 0.55
C SER A 345 -29.29 6.70 1.93
N LEU A 346 -28.36 7.67 2.01
CA LEU A 346 -27.88 8.22 3.26
C LEU A 346 -28.88 9.24 3.83
N ARG A 347 -29.34 8.97 5.06
CA ARG A 347 -30.16 9.92 5.82
C ARG A 347 -29.25 10.86 6.60
N LEU A 348 -28.87 11.97 5.97
CA LEU A 348 -28.12 13.03 6.65
C LEU A 348 -29.05 13.80 7.61
N PRO A 349 -28.58 14.21 8.80
CA PRO A 349 -29.37 15.05 9.70
C PRO A 349 -29.81 16.35 9.02
N LYS A 350 -31.10 16.67 9.06
CA LYS A 350 -31.66 17.87 8.42
C LYS A 350 -31.18 19.18 9.06
N ASN A 351 -30.91 19.15 10.37
CA ASN A 351 -30.30 20.24 11.13
C ASN A 351 -29.04 19.70 11.80
N PRO A 352 -27.86 19.82 11.16
CA PRO A 352 -26.61 19.50 11.81
C PRO A 352 -26.36 20.50 12.93
N ASN A 353 -25.91 20.05 14.10
CA ASN A 353 -25.39 20.97 15.11
C ASN A 353 -24.24 21.78 14.50
N PRO A 354 -24.00 23.04 14.90
CA PRO A 354 -22.85 23.84 14.45
C PRO A 354 -21.51 23.10 14.67
N ALA A 355 -21.44 22.31 15.73
CA ALA A 355 -20.31 21.43 16.05
C ALA A 355 -20.06 20.30 15.02
N THR A 356 -21.07 19.92 14.22
CA THR A 356 -20.98 18.90 13.16
C THR A 356 -20.88 19.51 11.75
N GLN A 357 -20.88 20.84 11.62
CA GLN A 357 -20.73 21.52 10.33
C GLN A 357 -19.27 21.84 9.99
N GLY A 358 -18.40 22.00 10.99
CA GLY A 358 -16.99 22.33 10.81
C GLY A 358 -16.07 21.11 10.83
N SER A 359 -14.93 21.24 10.15
CA SER A 359 -13.85 20.26 10.27
C SER A 359 -13.18 20.37 11.64
N VAL A 360 -13.04 19.23 12.32
CA VAL A 360 -12.39 19.11 13.63
C VAL A 360 -10.88 18.83 13.49
N LEU A 361 -10.35 18.79 12.26
CA LEU A 361 -8.95 18.48 11.97
C LEU A 361 -7.96 19.35 12.77
N ARG A 362 -8.19 20.67 12.82
CA ARG A 362 -7.31 21.59 13.56
C ARG A 362 -7.30 21.32 15.06
N SER A 363 -8.46 20.96 15.62
CA SER A 363 -8.57 20.60 17.04
C SER A 363 -7.95 19.23 17.34
N LYS A 364 -8.01 18.28 16.39
CA LYS A 364 -7.40 16.95 16.53
C LYS A 364 -5.87 17.00 16.46
N PHE A 365 -5.31 17.94 15.69
CA PHE A 365 -3.87 18.12 15.51
C PHE A 365 -3.43 19.53 15.94
N PRO A 366 -3.49 19.87 17.25
CA PRO A 366 -3.23 21.23 17.73
C PRO A 366 -1.76 21.66 17.54
N PHE A 367 -0.83 20.70 17.51
CA PHE A 367 0.60 20.93 17.33
C PHE A 367 1.05 20.97 15.86
N LEU A 368 0.11 20.77 14.91
CA LEU A 368 0.41 20.85 13.49
C LEU A 368 0.47 22.32 13.07
N THR A 369 1.47 22.67 12.27
CA THR A 369 1.62 24.02 11.72
C THR A 369 0.41 24.44 10.88
N SER A 370 0.25 25.74 10.63
CA SER A 370 -0.83 26.22 9.78
C SER A 370 -0.73 25.68 8.36
N ALA A 371 0.49 25.57 7.79
CA ALA A 371 0.70 24.98 6.48
C ALA A 371 0.41 23.47 6.49
N GLY A 372 0.84 22.74 7.52
CA GLY A 372 0.53 21.32 7.66
C GLY A 372 -0.97 21.05 7.78
N SER A 373 -1.68 21.87 8.55
CA SER A 373 -3.14 21.81 8.69
C SER A 373 -3.85 22.09 7.35
N SER A 374 -3.35 23.06 6.58
CA SER A 374 -3.86 23.38 5.24
C SER A 374 -3.63 22.23 4.26
N LEU A 375 -2.45 21.61 4.28
CA LEU A 375 -2.14 20.44 3.47
C LEU A 375 -3.03 19.24 3.82
N LEU A 376 -3.16 18.93 5.11
CA LEU A 376 -4.00 17.82 5.56
C LEU A 376 -5.47 18.05 5.19
N SER A 377 -5.98 19.27 5.36
CA SER A 377 -7.35 19.63 5.00
C SER A 377 -7.61 19.57 3.49
N SER A 378 -6.61 19.89 2.66
CA SER A 378 -6.75 19.83 1.19
C SER A 378 -6.68 18.39 0.68
N LEU A 379 -5.78 17.55 1.21
CA LEU A 379 -5.73 16.11 0.94
C LEU A 379 -7.02 15.39 1.33
N LEU A 380 -7.59 15.74 2.50
CA LEU A 380 -8.84 15.18 3.02
C LEU A 380 -10.09 15.95 2.57
N SER A 381 -10.04 16.67 1.44
CA SER A 381 -11.24 17.32 0.92
C SER A 381 -12.32 16.28 0.53
N LEU A 382 -13.57 16.50 0.96
CA LEU A 382 -14.69 15.61 0.61
C LEU A 382 -14.89 15.55 -0.92
N ASN A 383 -14.78 16.70 -1.59
CA ASN A 383 -14.88 16.76 -3.04
C ASN A 383 -13.55 16.34 -3.69
N PRO A 384 -13.52 15.25 -4.48
CA PRO A 384 -12.28 14.77 -5.09
C PRO A 384 -11.64 15.80 -6.04
N ALA A 385 -12.42 16.68 -6.66
CA ALA A 385 -11.91 17.73 -7.55
C ALA A 385 -11.17 18.86 -6.82
N LYS A 386 -11.32 18.97 -5.50
CA LYS A 386 -10.61 19.95 -4.66
C LYS A 386 -9.34 19.37 -4.02
N ARG A 387 -9.06 18.07 -4.21
CA ARG A 387 -7.84 17.45 -3.69
C ARG A 387 -6.66 17.80 -4.60
N PRO A 388 -5.50 18.18 -4.03
CA PRO A 388 -4.32 18.45 -4.82
C PRO A 388 -3.79 17.17 -5.45
N SER A 389 -3.20 17.29 -6.63
CA SER A 389 -2.35 16.28 -7.25
C SER A 389 -1.08 16.06 -6.46
N ALA A 390 -0.42 14.92 -6.67
CA ALA A 390 0.85 14.63 -6.00
C ALA A 390 1.93 15.69 -6.29
N GLN A 391 1.96 16.25 -7.51
CA GLN A 391 2.90 17.32 -7.88
C GLN A 391 2.64 18.61 -7.07
N GLU A 392 1.38 19.03 -6.96
CA GLU A 392 0.99 20.21 -6.17
C GLU A 392 1.31 20.03 -4.68
N VAL A 393 1.21 18.79 -4.16
CA VAL A 393 1.62 18.50 -2.78
C VAL A 393 3.13 18.68 -2.61
N LEU A 394 3.96 18.20 -3.53
CA LEU A 394 5.43 18.35 -3.43
C LEU A 394 5.87 19.82 -3.42
N GLU A 395 5.11 20.70 -4.07
CA GLU A 395 5.38 22.14 -4.15
C GLU A 395 4.77 22.95 -2.98
N HIS A 396 4.04 22.28 -2.09
CA HIS A 396 3.31 22.89 -0.99
C HIS A 396 4.24 23.53 0.07
N GLU A 397 3.81 24.65 0.65
CA GLU A 397 4.56 25.43 1.65
C GLU A 397 4.98 24.62 2.90
N TYR A 398 4.23 23.56 3.21
CA TYR A 398 4.54 22.63 4.31
C TYR A 398 5.95 22.00 4.21
N PHE A 399 6.46 21.79 3.00
CA PHE A 399 7.80 21.26 2.80
C PHE A 399 8.90 22.32 2.85
N LYS A 400 8.53 23.61 2.79
CA LYS A 400 9.44 24.76 2.82
C LYS A 400 9.60 25.36 4.22
N GLU A 401 8.58 25.24 5.07
CA GLU A 401 8.63 25.73 6.45
C GLU A 401 9.55 24.89 7.36
N ASP A 402 9.98 25.49 8.47
CA ASP A 402 10.71 24.78 9.52
C ASP A 402 9.78 23.89 10.38
N PRO A 403 10.28 22.77 10.95
CA PRO A 403 11.61 22.21 10.71
C PRO A 403 11.72 21.62 9.30
N LYS A 404 12.88 21.80 8.67
CA LYS A 404 13.18 21.21 7.35
C LYS A 404 13.13 19.69 7.39
N MET A 405 12.91 19.09 6.22
CA MET A 405 13.02 17.64 6.04
C MET A 405 14.39 17.14 6.51
N LYS A 406 14.39 16.04 7.26
CA LYS A 406 15.63 15.38 7.68
C LYS A 406 16.36 14.82 6.46
N SER A 407 17.70 14.83 6.47
CA SER A 407 18.47 14.09 5.46
C SER A 407 18.23 12.58 5.64
N LYS A 408 18.22 11.83 4.53
CA LYS A 408 18.06 10.37 4.52
C LYS A 408 19.10 9.68 5.43
N ASP A 409 20.34 10.14 5.39
CA ASP A 409 21.45 9.57 6.17
C ASP A 409 21.33 9.78 7.68
N MET A 410 20.52 10.77 8.09
CA MET A 410 20.29 11.11 9.50
C MET A 410 18.98 10.51 10.03
N PHE A 411 18.30 9.69 9.22
CA PHE A 411 17.07 9.03 9.63
C PHE A 411 17.37 7.96 10.71
N PRO A 412 16.55 7.84 11.76
CA PRO A 412 16.76 6.85 12.80
C PRO A 412 16.71 5.43 12.23
N THR A 413 17.60 4.58 12.72
CA THR A 413 17.59 3.14 12.46
C THR A 413 16.72 2.43 13.48
N PHE A 414 15.96 1.42 13.05
CA PHE A 414 15.06 0.65 13.91
C PHE A 414 15.45 -0.83 13.90
N PRO A 415 15.25 -1.58 14.99
CA PRO A 415 15.52 -3.01 14.99
C PRO A 415 14.53 -3.74 14.08
N SER A 416 15.02 -4.45 13.06
CA SER A 416 14.17 -5.13 12.09
C SER A 416 13.44 -6.34 12.69
N LYS A 417 12.12 -6.27 12.82
CA LYS A 417 11.30 -7.45 13.18
C LYS A 417 11.34 -8.51 12.08
N ALA A 418 11.29 -8.11 10.82
CA ALA A 418 11.38 -9.01 9.66
C ALA A 418 12.76 -9.68 9.53
N GLY A 419 13.82 -9.02 10.00
CA GLY A 419 15.18 -9.54 10.10
C GLY A 419 15.49 -10.29 11.41
N LEU A 420 14.51 -10.47 12.31
CA LEU A 420 14.66 -11.07 13.64
C LEU A 420 15.65 -10.32 14.57
N GLU A 421 15.90 -9.04 14.33
CA GLU A 421 16.74 -8.22 15.19
C GLU A 421 15.99 -7.83 16.48
N LYS A 422 16.44 -8.39 17.61
CA LYS A 422 15.96 -7.97 18.93
C LYS A 422 16.65 -6.66 19.33
N LYS A 423 15.89 -5.71 19.89
CA LYS A 423 16.42 -4.51 20.55
C LYS A 423 17.41 -4.97 21.63
N ARG A 424 18.72 -4.84 21.37
CA ARG A 424 19.72 -5.02 22.42
C ARG A 424 19.45 -3.92 23.44
N ARG A 425 18.87 -4.30 24.59
CA ARG A 425 18.91 -3.48 25.80
C ARG A 425 20.39 -3.41 26.21
N ARG A 426 21.19 -2.57 25.55
CA ARG A 426 22.41 -2.07 26.17
C ARG A 426 21.89 -1.23 27.33
N GLY A 427 21.97 -1.79 28.55
CA GLY A 427 21.86 -0.97 29.74
C GLY A 427 22.95 0.08 29.62
N THR A 428 22.57 1.30 29.29
CA THR A 428 23.39 2.45 29.67
C THR A 428 23.61 2.30 31.17
N PRO A 429 24.85 2.30 31.67
CA PRO A 429 25.07 2.34 33.11
C PRO A 429 24.29 3.54 33.66
N ASP A 430 23.52 3.31 34.73
CA ASP A 430 22.81 4.39 35.42
C ASP A 430 23.80 5.52 35.73
N ALA A 431 23.35 6.76 35.54
CA ALA A 431 24.13 7.91 35.98
C ALA A 431 24.41 7.74 37.48
N PRO A 432 25.66 7.94 37.93
CA PRO A 432 26.02 7.74 39.33
C PRO A 432 25.11 8.61 40.21
N GLN A 433 24.37 7.95 41.11
CA GLN A 433 23.59 8.66 42.11
C GLN A 433 24.55 9.49 42.97
N ARG A 434 24.25 10.78 43.10
CA ARG A 434 25.02 11.71 43.93
C ARG A 434 24.99 11.21 45.38
N GLY A 435 26.04 10.53 45.83
CA GLY A 435 26.19 10.12 47.22
C GLY A 435 26.91 8.79 47.48
N GLU A 436 27.12 7.93 46.48
CA GLU A 436 27.86 6.68 46.71
C GLU A 436 29.35 6.84 46.42
N ALA A 437 30.16 6.90 47.49
CA ALA A 437 31.60 6.76 47.42
C ALA A 437 31.98 5.37 46.87
N PRO A 438 33.01 5.27 46.01
CA PRO A 438 33.41 4.00 45.43
C PRO A 438 33.93 3.07 46.54
N LYS A 439 33.17 2.01 46.85
CA LYS A 439 33.68 0.85 47.59
C LYS A 439 34.60 0.06 46.68
N GLY A 440 35.90 0.28 46.79
CA GLY A 440 36.87 -0.61 46.15
C GLY A 440 38.06 0.11 45.53
N LEU A 441 38.84 0.80 46.35
CA LEU A 441 40.29 0.90 46.18
C LEU A 441 40.85 1.13 47.58
N GLY A 442 41.53 0.11 48.10
CA GLY A 442 42.29 0.19 49.33
C GLY A 442 43.24 1.39 49.27
N GLY A 443 43.40 2.04 50.41
CA GLY A 443 44.12 3.30 50.54
C GLY A 443 45.45 3.29 49.81
N VAL A 444 45.65 4.35 49.03
CA VAL A 444 46.87 5.10 48.74
C VAL A 444 46.45 6.04 47.61
N LEU A 445 46.28 7.32 47.95
CA LEU A 445 46.36 8.54 47.12
C LEU A 445 45.44 9.60 47.74
N ASP A 446 46.02 10.29 48.72
CA ASP A 446 45.48 11.48 49.36
C ASP A 446 45.60 12.67 48.38
N PHE A 447 44.45 13.23 47.97
CA PHE A 447 44.37 14.46 47.17
C PHE A 447 43.93 15.68 47.99
N SER A 448 44.09 15.65 49.32
CA SER A 448 43.73 16.75 50.21
C SER A 448 44.61 18.02 50.08
N GLY A 449 45.61 18.02 49.19
CA GLY A 449 46.56 19.12 49.04
C GLY A 449 46.40 20.04 47.82
N VAL A 450 45.46 19.81 46.90
CA VAL A 450 45.52 20.51 45.59
C VAL A 450 44.70 21.80 45.51
N PHE A 451 43.72 22.03 46.38
CA PHE A 451 42.98 23.30 46.40
C PHE A 451 42.66 23.76 47.82
N GLY A 452 43.69 24.19 48.55
CA GLY A 452 43.55 25.02 49.73
C GLY A 452 43.98 26.44 49.43
N SER A 453 43.03 27.39 49.40
CA SER A 453 43.22 28.73 49.98
C SER A 453 41.91 29.54 49.97
N GLY A 454 41.47 29.94 51.17
CA GLY A 454 40.90 31.27 51.38
C GLY A 454 39.38 31.42 51.52
N GLY A 455 38.92 31.50 52.78
CA GLY A 455 37.99 32.57 53.20
C GLY A 455 36.50 32.25 53.32
N GLY A 456 36.04 32.07 54.56
CA GLY A 456 34.99 32.90 55.18
C GLY A 456 33.57 32.93 54.58
N GLU A 457 32.67 32.31 55.34
CA GLU A 457 31.34 32.80 55.73
C GLU A 457 30.14 32.88 54.74
N GLU A 458 29.05 32.40 55.33
CA GLU A 458 27.65 32.81 55.24
C GLU A 458 26.67 32.20 54.21
N VAL A 459 25.53 31.91 54.82
CA VAL A 459 24.32 31.28 54.34
C VAL A 459 23.44 32.35 53.70
N GLU A 460 22.93 32.11 52.49
CA GLU A 460 21.63 32.68 52.12
C GLU A 460 20.76 31.67 51.38
N LYS A 461 19.54 31.53 51.90
CA LYS A 461 18.40 30.83 51.30
C LYS A 461 17.72 31.76 50.29
N GLY A 462 17.29 31.19 49.17
CA GLY A 462 16.26 31.75 48.28
C GLY A 462 16.49 31.24 46.85
N ALA A 463 15.50 30.86 46.05
CA ALA A 463 14.06 30.85 46.20
C ALA A 463 13.54 29.68 45.32
N GLY A 464 12.47 29.03 45.77
CA GLY A 464 11.77 28.05 44.95
C GLY A 464 11.06 28.72 43.79
N PHE A 465 11.15 28.12 42.61
CA PHE A 465 10.13 28.22 41.58
C PHE A 465 10.00 26.87 40.89
N SER A 466 8.81 26.27 41.04
CA SER A 466 8.34 25.15 40.24
C SER A 466 7.82 25.71 38.92
N LEU A 467 8.14 25.06 37.80
CA LEU A 467 7.48 25.34 36.53
C LEU A 467 6.68 24.13 36.09
N LYS A 468 5.39 24.37 36.15
CA LYS A 468 4.24 23.55 35.79
C LYS A 468 4.25 23.31 34.29
N LEU A 469 3.83 22.10 33.92
CA LEU A 469 3.30 21.77 32.60
C LEU A 469 2.32 22.85 32.12
N ILE A 470 2.57 23.35 30.91
CA ILE A 470 1.54 23.62 29.91
C ILE A 470 1.85 22.69 28.74
#